data_AF-G1VIN7-F1
#
_entry.id   AF-G1VIN7-F1
#
_cell.length_a   1.000
_cell.length_b   1.000
_cell.length_c   1.000
_cell.angle_alpha   90.00
_cell.angle_beta   90.00
_cell.angle_gamma   90.00
#
_symmetry.space_group_name_H-M   'P 1'
#
loop_
_entity.id
_entity.type
_entity.pdbx_description
1 polymer ?
#
loop_
_entity_poly.entity_id
_entity_poly.type
_entity_poly.pdbx_seq_one_letter_code
_entity_poly.pdbx_strand_id
1 'polypeptide(L)'
;MLPRLKQVFGKVSLNRLKSVAQAYTEHMKALSMDTCWVKAHFFAQATIETEYTLNISEIMSYKRERFEYIFPSKIFKGKWTKDGKWVSDRDKNGKRIYKDGMKRTLDKVYSITDTQERKIVLANIAYANKDGNGDYYSGDGWRFRGSGLVQITGRENYSKIQHLINTRFKLNVDIMTNGADTINGDDRIATLASMCYVYICLKGNPQLSCNKVRNTNSFSKAVGKNIKKINQVVGNENKTPLT
;
A
#
# COMPACT_ATOMS: atom_id res chain seq x y z
N MET A 1 -5.52 1.32 -24.51
CA MET A 1 -5.58 1.24 -23.03
C MET A 1 -6.29 2.45 -22.44
N LEU A 2 -5.88 3.67 -22.79
CA LEU A 2 -6.40 4.93 -22.23
C LEU A 2 -7.95 5.04 -22.19
N PRO A 3 -8.74 4.73 -23.25
CA PRO A 3 -10.20 4.83 -23.17
C PRO A 3 -10.82 3.97 -22.08
N ARG A 4 -10.28 2.76 -21.85
CA ARG A 4 -10.74 1.86 -20.79
C ARG A 4 -10.36 2.38 -19.40
N LEU A 5 -9.15 2.93 -19.26
CA LEU A 5 -8.76 3.56 -17.99
C LEU A 5 -9.64 4.76 -17.65
N LYS A 6 -10.04 5.56 -18.65
CA LYS A 6 -10.99 6.67 -18.44
C LYS A 6 -12.36 6.20 -17.96
N GLN A 7 -12.82 5.02 -18.41
CA GLN A 7 -14.08 4.43 -17.93
C GLN A 7 -13.99 4.00 -16.46
N VAL A 8 -12.86 3.44 -16.04
CA VAL A 8 -12.66 2.92 -14.67
C VAL A 8 -12.29 4.04 -13.69
N PHE A 9 -11.41 4.95 -14.11
CA PHE A 9 -10.79 5.99 -13.29
C PHE A 9 -11.24 7.39 -13.73
N GLY A 10 -12.55 7.57 -13.93
CA GLY A 10 -13.11 8.78 -14.55
C GLY A 10 -12.83 10.10 -13.83
N LYS A 11 -12.43 10.05 -12.55
CA LYS A 11 -12.05 11.23 -11.75
C LYS A 11 -10.56 11.57 -11.83
N VAL A 12 -9.74 10.71 -12.43
CA VAL A 12 -8.29 10.92 -12.57
C VAL A 12 -8.00 11.79 -13.78
N SER A 13 -7.04 12.70 -13.66
CA SER A 13 -6.68 13.62 -14.74
C SER A 13 -6.25 12.87 -16.01
N LEU A 14 -6.60 13.42 -17.17
CA LEU A 14 -6.28 12.78 -18.46
C LEU A 14 -4.78 12.62 -18.67
N ASN A 15 -3.97 13.57 -18.19
CA ASN A 15 -2.51 13.51 -18.30
C ASN A 15 -1.95 12.34 -17.48
N ARG A 16 -2.42 12.15 -16.24
CA ARG A 16 -2.02 11.01 -15.42
C ARG A 16 -2.43 9.69 -16.06
N LEU A 17 -3.67 9.57 -16.55
CA LEU A 17 -4.13 8.37 -17.24
C LEU A 17 -3.32 8.06 -18.51
N LYS A 18 -2.89 9.09 -19.25
CA LYS A 18 -1.99 8.94 -20.40
C LYS A 18 -0.64 8.38 -19.96
N SER A 19 -0.01 8.96 -18.94
CA SER A 19 1.28 8.51 -18.40
C SER A 19 1.23 7.06 -17.93
N VAL A 20 0.20 6.69 -17.15
CA VAL A 20 -0.03 5.31 -16.69
C VAL A 20 -0.25 4.36 -17.87
N ALA A 21 -1.10 4.73 -18.85
CA ALA A 21 -1.36 3.90 -20.01
C ALA A 21 -0.10 3.67 -20.86
N GLN A 22 0.72 4.70 -21.05
CA GLN A 22 1.96 4.63 -21.80
C GLN A 22 2.96 3.72 -21.10
N ALA A 23 3.31 4.00 -19.85
CA ALA A 23 4.26 3.20 -19.08
C ALA A 23 3.82 1.72 -18.98
N TYR A 24 2.53 1.46 -18.75
CA TYR A 24 2.04 0.07 -18.72
C TYR A 24 2.21 -0.61 -20.08
N THR A 25 1.82 0.07 -21.17
CA THR A 25 1.87 -0.50 -22.52
C THR A 25 3.31 -0.77 -22.97
N GLU A 26 4.24 0.11 -22.61
CA GLU A 26 5.67 -0.04 -22.92
C GLU A 26 6.29 -1.27 -22.25
N HIS A 27 5.90 -1.58 -21.01
CA HIS A 27 6.55 -2.63 -20.22
C HIS A 27 5.79 -3.95 -20.14
N MET A 28 4.51 -4.00 -20.51
CA MET A 28 3.66 -5.18 -20.29
C MET A 28 4.19 -6.47 -20.94
N LYS A 29 4.77 -6.41 -22.15
CA LYS A 29 5.31 -7.60 -22.82
C LYS A 29 6.48 -8.21 -22.05
N ALA A 30 7.38 -7.36 -21.57
CA ALA A 30 8.54 -7.79 -20.80
C ALA A 30 8.13 -8.46 -19.48
N LEU A 31 6.97 -8.15 -18.91
CA LEU A 31 6.49 -8.76 -17.67
C LEU A 31 5.39 -9.81 -17.91
N SER A 32 5.12 -10.19 -19.16
CA SER A 32 4.00 -11.08 -19.53
C SER A 32 2.64 -10.57 -19.01
N MET A 33 2.44 -9.26 -18.95
CA MET A 33 1.22 -8.58 -18.49
C MET A 33 0.35 -8.05 -19.62
N ASP A 34 0.51 -8.59 -20.82
CA ASP A 34 -0.06 -8.08 -22.06
C ASP A 34 -1.45 -8.66 -22.39
N THR A 35 -1.92 -9.68 -21.65
CA THR A 35 -3.27 -10.23 -21.82
C THR A 35 -4.36 -9.35 -21.22
N CYS A 36 -5.58 -9.44 -21.75
CA CYS A 36 -6.73 -8.72 -21.19
C CYS A 36 -7.00 -9.11 -19.73
N TRP A 37 -6.76 -10.38 -19.36
CA TRP A 37 -6.94 -10.87 -18.00
C TRP A 37 -5.97 -10.21 -17.03
N VAL A 38 -4.67 -10.21 -17.34
CA VAL A 38 -3.67 -9.61 -16.43
C VAL A 38 -3.91 -8.10 -16.26
N LYS A 39 -4.26 -7.40 -17.35
CA LYS A 39 -4.65 -5.99 -17.30
C LYS A 39 -5.83 -5.76 -16.36
N ALA A 40 -6.89 -6.57 -16.50
CA ALA A 40 -8.07 -6.45 -15.66
C ALA A 40 -7.75 -6.68 -14.18
N HIS A 41 -7.00 -7.73 -13.84
CA HIS A 41 -6.58 -8.00 -12.46
C HIS A 41 -5.73 -6.89 -11.87
N PHE A 42 -4.72 -6.43 -12.61
CA PHE A 42 -3.84 -5.35 -12.17
C PHE A 42 -4.62 -4.07 -11.84
N PHE A 43 -5.46 -3.61 -12.77
CA PHE A 43 -6.22 -2.37 -12.56
C PHE A 43 -7.37 -2.56 -11.57
N ALA A 44 -7.95 -3.75 -11.43
CA ALA A 44 -8.89 -4.05 -10.35
C ALA A 44 -8.20 -3.95 -8.98
N GLN A 45 -6.98 -4.50 -8.83
CA GLN A 45 -6.21 -4.30 -7.60
C GLN A 45 -5.93 -2.82 -7.36
N ALA A 46 -5.52 -2.07 -8.39
CA ALA A 46 -5.29 -0.64 -8.26
C ALA A 46 -6.55 0.13 -7.83
N THR A 47 -7.75 -0.27 -8.28
CA THR A 47 -9.00 0.36 -7.80
C THR A 47 -9.23 0.12 -6.31
N ILE A 48 -8.95 -1.09 -5.81
CA ILE A 48 -9.12 -1.44 -4.40
C ILE A 48 -8.15 -0.64 -3.53
N GLU A 49 -6.88 -0.56 -3.93
CA GLU A 49 -5.84 0.08 -3.12
C GLU A 49 -5.87 1.61 -3.18
N THR A 50 -6.41 2.19 -4.26
CA THR A 50 -6.39 3.65 -4.48
C THR A 50 -7.76 4.32 -4.33
N GLU A 51 -8.82 3.54 -4.08
CA GLU A 51 -10.21 4.01 -4.16
C GLU A 51 -10.51 4.74 -5.49
N TYR A 52 -10.06 4.16 -6.61
CA TYR A 52 -10.20 4.71 -7.97
C TYR A 52 -9.45 6.01 -8.26
N THR A 53 -8.48 6.42 -7.43
CA THR A 53 -7.72 7.65 -7.65
C THR A 53 -6.38 7.44 -8.38
N LEU A 54 -5.94 6.18 -8.51
CA LEU A 54 -4.57 5.81 -8.92
C LEU A 54 -3.48 6.46 -8.08
N ASN A 55 -3.82 7.00 -6.91
CA ASN A 55 -2.89 7.65 -6.01
C ASN A 55 -2.76 6.82 -4.74
N ILE A 56 -1.59 6.23 -4.53
CA ILE A 56 -1.21 5.73 -3.21
C ILE A 56 -0.04 6.58 -2.78
N SER A 57 -0.34 7.52 -1.88
CA SER A 57 0.66 8.09 -1.02
C SER A 57 0.13 7.88 0.38
N GLU A 58 0.80 7.02 1.14
CA GLU A 58 0.46 6.84 2.54
C GLU A 58 0.82 8.14 3.28
N ILE A 59 -0.19 9.02 3.41
CA ILE A 59 -0.05 10.37 3.97
C ILE A 59 0.30 10.35 5.47
N MET A 60 0.18 9.18 6.12
CA MET A 60 0.51 8.92 7.54
C MET A 60 -0.02 10.00 8.51
N SER A 61 -1.18 10.57 8.19
CA SER A 61 -1.80 11.68 8.91
C SER A 61 -2.96 11.18 9.75
N TYR A 62 -2.65 10.44 10.82
CA TYR A 62 -3.68 9.83 11.68
C TYR A 62 -3.81 10.58 13.00
N LYS A 63 -5.07 10.79 13.43
CA LYS A 63 -5.35 11.01 14.86
C LYS A 63 -4.83 9.82 15.67
N ARG A 64 -4.46 10.07 16.92
CA ARG A 64 -3.86 9.06 17.81
C ARG A 64 -4.69 7.79 17.90
N GLU A 65 -5.98 7.92 18.12
CA GLU A 65 -6.90 6.79 18.30
C GLU A 65 -6.94 5.93 17.03
N ARG A 66 -6.88 6.56 15.86
CA ARG A 66 -6.85 5.87 14.57
C ARG A 66 -5.51 5.16 14.34
N PHE A 67 -4.39 5.80 14.66
CA PHE A 67 -3.08 5.17 14.56
C PHE A 67 -2.98 3.95 15.48
N GLU A 68 -3.46 4.09 16.72
CA GLU A 68 -3.59 3.02 17.71
C GLU A 68 -4.52 1.88 17.27
N TYR A 69 -5.51 2.17 16.43
CA TYR A 69 -6.42 1.17 15.88
C TYR A 69 -5.82 0.41 14.69
N ILE A 70 -5.11 1.09 13.79
CA ILE A 70 -4.52 0.50 12.58
C ILE A 70 -3.26 -0.29 12.91
N PHE A 71 -2.42 0.19 13.84
CA PHE A 71 -1.12 -0.41 14.16
C PHE A 71 -1.05 -0.93 15.61
N PRO A 72 -2.04 -1.70 16.10
CA PRO A 72 -2.12 -2.04 17.52
C PRO A 72 -0.97 -2.93 17.96
N SER A 73 -0.42 -3.77 17.07
CA SER A 73 0.72 -4.65 17.36
C SER A 73 2.05 -3.91 17.52
N LYS A 74 2.16 -2.68 17.00
CA LYS A 74 3.34 -1.83 17.22
C LYS A 74 3.24 -1.09 18.55
N ILE A 75 2.03 -0.84 19.03
CA ILE A 75 1.77 0.10 20.13
C ILE A 75 1.48 -0.61 21.45
N PHE A 76 0.68 -1.67 21.43
CA PHE A 76 0.18 -2.36 22.62
C PHE A 76 0.89 -3.70 22.84
N LYS A 77 0.91 -4.16 24.10
CA LYS A 77 1.22 -5.55 24.43
C LYS A 77 0.07 -6.45 23.94
N GLY A 78 0.38 -7.70 23.61
CA GLY A 78 -0.60 -8.62 23.06
C GLY A 78 0.02 -9.72 22.22
N LYS A 79 -0.84 -10.43 21.49
CA LYS A 79 -0.44 -11.58 20.66
C LYS A 79 -1.25 -11.67 19.38
N TRP A 80 -0.66 -12.28 18.37
CA TRP A 80 -1.36 -12.70 17.16
C TRP A 80 -2.09 -14.02 17.42
N THR A 81 -3.35 -14.12 17.00
CA THR A 81 -4.07 -15.38 16.95
C THR A 81 -3.59 -16.23 15.78
N LYS A 82 -3.93 -17.52 15.79
CA LYS A 82 -3.65 -18.44 14.67
C LYS A 82 -4.25 -17.93 13.35
N ASP A 83 -5.39 -17.23 13.40
CA ASP A 83 -6.06 -16.63 12.24
C ASP A 83 -5.50 -15.25 11.83
N GLY A 84 -4.32 -14.89 12.33
CA GLY A 84 -3.65 -13.63 12.02
C GLY A 84 -4.43 -12.39 12.48
N LYS A 85 -5.15 -12.47 13.60
CA LYS A 85 -5.79 -11.30 14.24
C LYS A 85 -4.95 -10.87 15.44
N TRP A 86 -4.63 -9.58 15.53
CA TRP A 86 -3.99 -9.04 16.72
C TRP A 86 -5.01 -8.90 17.86
N VAL A 87 -4.64 -9.35 19.06
CA VAL A 87 -5.41 -9.16 20.29
C VAL A 87 -4.50 -8.46 21.29
N SER A 88 -4.90 -7.25 21.71
CA SER A 88 -4.15 -6.47 22.70
C SER A 88 -4.49 -6.94 24.11
N ASP A 89 -3.49 -6.99 24.97
CA ASP A 89 -3.68 -7.22 26.41
C ASP A 89 -4.45 -6.03 27.02
N ARG A 90 -5.24 -6.31 28.06
CA ARG A 90 -6.07 -5.32 28.74
C ARG A 90 -5.84 -5.36 30.25
N ASP A 91 -5.92 -4.20 30.88
CA ASP A 91 -5.88 -4.09 32.35
C ASP A 91 -7.23 -4.48 32.99
N LYS A 92 -7.31 -4.41 34.32
CA LYS A 92 -8.51 -4.72 35.11
C LYS A 92 -9.74 -3.88 34.74
N ASN A 93 -9.55 -2.73 34.10
CA ASN A 93 -10.62 -1.82 33.66
C ASN A 93 -10.93 -1.99 32.16
N GLY A 94 -10.35 -3.01 31.52
CA GLY A 94 -10.53 -3.28 30.10
C GLY A 94 -9.74 -2.35 29.18
N LYS A 95 -8.82 -1.51 29.68
CA LYS A 95 -8.02 -0.61 28.83
C LYS A 95 -6.82 -1.35 28.23
N ARG A 96 -6.51 -1.09 26.96
CA ARG A 96 -5.35 -1.69 26.27
C ARG A 96 -4.04 -1.28 26.96
N ILE A 97 -3.14 -2.24 27.15
CA ILE A 97 -1.84 -2.03 27.79
C ILE A 97 -0.80 -1.66 26.74
N TYR A 98 -0.18 -0.47 26.87
CA TYR A 98 0.90 -0.04 25.98
C TYR A 98 2.17 -0.89 26.18
N LYS A 99 2.97 -1.04 25.13
CA LYS A 99 4.36 -1.50 25.28
C LYS A 99 5.15 -0.49 26.11
N ASP A 100 6.22 -0.96 26.75
CA ASP A 100 7.01 -0.15 27.66
C ASP A 100 7.55 1.09 26.92
N GLY A 101 7.41 2.27 27.55
CA GLY A 101 7.77 3.56 26.97
C GLY A 101 6.85 4.09 25.86
N MET A 102 6.06 3.24 25.19
CA MET A 102 5.33 3.61 23.97
C MET A 102 4.26 4.69 24.19
N LYS A 103 3.58 4.69 25.35
CA LYS A 103 2.63 5.76 25.67
C LYS A 103 3.32 7.13 25.67
N ARG A 104 4.45 7.24 26.37
CA ARG A 104 5.27 8.46 26.44
C ARG A 104 5.82 8.84 25.06
N THR A 105 6.22 7.84 24.26
CA THR A 105 6.62 8.08 22.86
C THR A 105 5.47 8.72 22.09
N LEU A 106 4.27 8.13 22.07
CA LEU A 106 3.14 8.69 21.34
C LEU A 106 2.71 10.06 21.87
N ASP A 107 2.76 10.30 23.18
CA ASP A 107 2.50 11.62 23.77
C ASP A 107 3.42 12.67 23.14
N LYS A 108 4.72 12.38 23.01
CA LYS A 108 5.70 13.26 22.35
C LYS A 108 5.45 13.41 20.85
N VAL A 109 5.15 12.32 20.15
CA VAL A 109 4.88 12.37 18.70
C VAL A 109 3.69 13.29 18.41
N TYR A 110 2.63 13.19 19.21
CA TYR A 110 1.44 14.01 19.01
C TYR A 110 1.57 15.45 19.54
N SER A 111 2.62 15.78 20.29
CA SER A 111 2.99 17.16 20.59
C SER A 111 3.81 17.84 19.49
N ILE A 112 4.31 17.09 18.48
CA ILE A 112 5.00 17.68 17.32
C ILE A 112 3.98 18.50 16.51
N THR A 113 4.26 19.80 16.38
CA THR A 113 3.44 20.76 15.62
C THR A 113 3.72 20.67 14.12
N ASP A 114 4.98 20.42 13.73
CA ASP A 114 5.32 20.16 12.34
C ASP A 114 4.65 18.86 11.85
N THR A 115 3.74 19.03 10.91
CA THR A 115 2.92 17.91 10.44
C THR A 115 3.73 16.90 9.64
N GLN A 116 4.80 17.33 8.96
CA GLN A 116 5.61 16.45 8.13
C GLN A 116 6.56 15.61 8.97
N GLU A 117 7.22 16.21 9.95
CA GLU A 117 8.03 15.52 10.95
C GLU A 117 7.19 14.46 11.68
N ARG A 118 6.00 14.84 12.14
CA ARG A 118 5.09 13.90 12.81
C ARG A 118 4.75 12.69 11.93
N LYS A 119 4.47 12.90 10.63
CA LYS A 119 4.19 11.82 9.67
C LYS A 119 5.38 10.88 9.51
N ILE A 120 6.59 11.42 9.39
CA ILE A 120 7.84 10.65 9.28
C ILE A 120 8.00 9.76 10.51
N VAL A 121 7.86 10.33 11.70
CA VAL A 121 7.99 9.61 12.97
C VAL A 121 6.94 8.51 13.10
N LEU A 122 5.66 8.80 12.78
CA LEU A 122 4.59 7.79 12.80
C LEU A 122 4.84 6.65 11.82
N ALA A 123 5.34 6.94 10.60
CA ALA A 123 5.68 5.90 9.63
C ALA A 123 6.82 5.01 10.14
N ASN A 124 7.86 5.61 10.73
CA ASN A 124 8.98 4.86 11.31
C ASN A 124 8.53 3.97 12.48
N ILE A 125 7.55 4.40 13.31
CA ILE A 125 6.94 3.54 14.33
C ILE A 125 6.14 2.40 13.69
N ALA A 126 5.31 2.70 12.70
CA ALA A 126 4.41 1.74 12.06
C ALA A 126 5.17 0.63 11.34
N TYR A 127 6.28 0.97 10.69
CA TYR A 127 6.97 0.12 9.73
C TYR A 127 8.38 -0.34 10.14
N ALA A 128 8.86 0.01 11.34
CA ALA A 128 10.11 -0.53 11.88
C ALA A 128 10.11 -2.07 11.92
N ASN A 129 11.23 -2.68 11.53
CA ASN A 129 11.48 -4.13 11.53
C ASN A 129 10.40 -4.93 10.78
N LYS A 130 9.92 -4.39 9.65
CA LYS A 130 8.88 -5.02 8.82
C LYS A 130 9.31 -5.03 7.36
N ASP A 131 9.13 -6.17 6.69
CA ASP A 131 9.36 -6.33 5.24
C ASP A 131 10.75 -5.82 4.80
N GLY A 132 11.78 -6.18 5.57
CA GLY A 132 13.18 -5.78 5.37
C GLY A 132 13.54 -4.37 5.82
N ASN A 133 12.60 -3.57 6.32
CA ASN A 133 12.92 -2.29 6.95
C ASN A 133 13.78 -2.52 8.21
N GLY A 134 14.75 -1.63 8.42
CA GLY A 134 15.49 -1.54 9.67
C GLY A 134 14.62 -1.09 10.84
N ASP A 135 15.28 -0.79 11.96
CA ASP A 135 14.62 -0.32 13.16
C ASP A 135 13.99 1.09 12.98
N TYR A 136 13.45 1.65 14.05
CA TYR A 136 12.85 2.99 14.03
C TYR A 136 13.82 4.08 13.54
N TYR A 137 15.11 3.98 13.90
CA TYR A 137 16.11 5.01 13.61
C TYR A 137 16.65 4.94 12.18
N SER A 138 16.46 3.82 11.49
CA SER A 138 16.83 3.66 10.07
C SER A 138 16.16 4.66 9.13
N GLY A 139 14.98 5.20 9.49
CA GLY A 139 14.16 6.03 8.61
C GLY A 139 13.41 5.25 7.52
N ASP A 140 13.53 3.92 7.52
CA ASP A 140 12.96 3.06 6.48
C ASP A 140 11.45 3.06 6.45
N GLY A 141 10.82 3.26 7.61
CA GLY A 141 9.37 3.27 7.69
C GLY A 141 8.76 4.40 6.86
N TRP A 142 9.37 5.58 6.87
CA TRP A 142 8.98 6.69 5.99
C TRP A 142 9.49 6.51 4.56
N ARG A 143 10.76 6.13 4.39
CA ARG A 143 11.39 6.01 3.07
C ARG A 143 10.68 4.97 2.20
N PHE A 144 10.32 3.82 2.76
CA PHE A 144 9.69 2.69 2.04
C PHE A 144 8.23 2.48 2.43
N ARG A 145 7.50 3.56 2.74
CA ARG A 145 6.05 3.54 3.02
C ARG A 145 5.21 3.22 1.78
N GLY A 146 3.93 2.93 1.98
CA GLY A 146 2.97 2.62 0.92
C GLY A 146 2.97 3.60 -0.25
N SER A 147 3.31 3.11 -1.45
CA SER A 147 3.39 3.92 -2.69
C SER A 147 2.99 3.14 -3.95
N GLY A 148 2.84 3.86 -5.07
CA GLY A 148 2.55 3.27 -6.39
C GLY A 148 1.06 3.04 -6.63
N LEU A 149 0.70 2.14 -7.55
CA LEU A 149 -0.70 1.84 -7.90
C LEU A 149 -1.26 0.65 -7.09
N VAL A 150 -0.40 -0.14 -6.44
CA VAL A 150 -0.76 -1.41 -5.76
C VAL A 150 -0.15 -1.56 -4.37
N GLN A 151 0.13 -0.43 -3.71
CA GLN A 151 0.63 -0.30 -2.34
C GLN A 151 1.93 -1.08 -2.06
N ILE A 152 3.00 -0.69 -2.73
CA ILE A 152 4.35 -1.21 -2.51
C ILE A 152 4.84 -0.69 -1.16
N THR A 153 5.38 -1.55 -0.29
CA THR A 153 5.87 -1.13 1.03
C THR A 153 7.00 -2.05 1.49
N GLY A 154 7.99 -1.50 2.18
CA GLY A 154 9.11 -2.23 2.78
C GLY A 154 10.35 -2.27 1.88
N ARG A 155 11.52 -2.05 2.49
CA ARG A 155 12.83 -2.00 1.84
C ARG A 155 13.10 -3.24 0.99
N GLU A 156 12.70 -4.42 1.45
CA GLU A 156 12.92 -5.67 0.70
C GLU A 156 12.20 -5.64 -0.66
N ASN A 157 10.95 -5.18 -0.69
CA ASN A 157 10.17 -5.09 -1.92
C ASN A 157 10.74 -4.04 -2.86
N TYR A 158 11.09 -2.86 -2.33
CA TYR A 158 11.75 -1.80 -3.12
C TYR A 158 13.07 -2.29 -3.72
N SER A 159 13.88 -3.03 -2.95
CA SER A 159 15.16 -3.57 -3.41
C SER A 159 14.98 -4.57 -4.57
N LYS A 160 14.00 -5.47 -4.48
CA LYS A 160 13.68 -6.43 -5.55
C LYS A 160 13.18 -5.71 -6.81
N ILE A 161 12.38 -4.66 -6.65
CA ILE A 161 11.89 -3.84 -7.77
C ILE A 161 13.05 -3.09 -8.42
N GLN A 162 13.90 -2.43 -7.64
CA GLN A 162 15.09 -1.74 -8.15
C GLN A 162 15.99 -2.69 -8.95
N HIS A 163 16.18 -3.91 -8.44
CA HIS A 163 16.94 -4.94 -9.14
C HIS A 163 16.32 -5.29 -10.51
N LEU A 164 14.98 -5.46 -10.60
CA LEU A 164 14.31 -5.69 -11.87
C LEU A 164 14.41 -4.50 -12.82
N ILE A 165 14.26 -3.28 -12.31
CA ILE A 165 14.43 -2.04 -13.10
C ILE A 165 15.83 -2.02 -13.74
N ASN A 166 16.86 -2.30 -12.96
CA ASN A 166 18.25 -2.26 -13.44
C ASN A 166 18.57 -3.39 -14.42
N THR A 167 18.14 -4.62 -14.12
CA THR A 167 18.55 -5.81 -14.89
C THR A 167 17.68 -6.06 -16.12
N ARG A 168 16.36 -5.87 -16.01
CA ARG A 168 15.41 -6.18 -17.08
C ARG A 168 15.11 -4.99 -17.98
N PHE A 169 15.00 -3.79 -17.39
CA PHE A 169 14.65 -2.58 -18.15
C PHE A 169 15.84 -1.66 -18.41
N LYS A 170 16.94 -1.84 -17.66
CA LYS A 170 18.18 -1.06 -17.79
C LYS A 170 17.95 0.45 -17.75
N LEU A 171 17.01 0.88 -16.90
CA LEU A 171 16.69 2.29 -16.72
C LEU A 171 17.55 2.89 -15.61
N ASN A 172 18.03 4.12 -15.82
CA ASN A 172 18.72 4.89 -14.79
C ASN A 172 17.71 5.56 -13.86
N VAL A 173 17.10 4.77 -12.98
CA VAL A 173 16.13 5.24 -11.97
C VAL A 173 16.55 4.70 -10.61
N ASP A 174 16.59 5.56 -9.59
CA ASP A 174 16.90 5.18 -8.21
C ASP A 174 15.67 5.37 -7.30
N ILE A 175 14.98 4.26 -7.04
CA ILE A 175 13.89 4.19 -6.06
C ILE A 175 14.37 3.80 -4.67
N MET A 176 15.67 3.65 -4.42
CA MET A 176 16.21 3.23 -3.13
C MET A 176 16.61 4.41 -2.25
N THR A 177 17.13 5.48 -2.85
CA THR A 177 17.58 6.67 -2.10
C THR A 177 16.40 7.42 -1.47
N ASN A 178 15.42 7.84 -2.28
CA ASN A 178 14.23 8.57 -1.81
C ASN A 178 12.98 7.69 -1.71
N GLY A 179 13.07 6.42 -2.08
CA GLY A 179 12.01 5.45 -1.81
C GLY A 179 10.67 5.83 -2.44
N ALA A 180 9.66 5.87 -1.58
CA ALA A 180 8.30 6.32 -1.85
C ALA A 180 8.23 7.67 -2.57
N ASP A 181 9.11 8.62 -2.25
CA ASP A 181 9.07 9.95 -2.85
C ASP A 181 9.47 9.92 -4.33
N THR A 182 10.44 9.08 -4.72
CA THR A 182 10.76 8.82 -6.14
C THR A 182 9.56 8.22 -6.87
N ILE A 183 8.93 7.20 -6.27
CA ILE A 183 7.79 6.50 -6.88
C ILE A 183 6.60 7.45 -7.05
N ASN A 184 6.29 8.28 -6.04
CA ASN A 184 5.12 9.16 -6.06
C ASN A 184 5.34 10.43 -6.88
N GLY A 185 6.60 10.80 -7.15
CA GLY A 185 6.94 11.97 -7.96
C GLY A 185 6.76 11.78 -9.47
N ASP A 186 6.64 10.54 -9.96
CA ASP A 186 6.56 10.23 -11.40
C ASP A 186 5.60 9.06 -11.68
N ASP A 187 4.50 9.34 -12.40
CA ASP A 187 3.48 8.35 -12.74
C ASP A 187 3.99 7.18 -13.58
N ARG A 188 5.03 7.39 -14.41
CA ARG A 188 5.64 6.33 -15.22
C ARG A 188 6.47 5.40 -14.32
N ILE A 189 7.26 5.97 -13.40
CA ILE A 189 8.00 5.19 -12.39
C ILE A 189 7.03 4.45 -11.47
N ALA A 190 5.96 5.11 -11.00
CA ALA A 190 4.91 4.50 -10.19
C ALA A 190 4.30 3.27 -10.87
N THR A 191 3.99 3.41 -12.17
CA THR A 191 3.41 2.34 -12.97
C THR A 191 4.38 1.18 -13.14
N LEU A 192 5.62 1.45 -13.56
CA LEU A 192 6.63 0.40 -13.73
C LEU A 192 6.94 -0.33 -12.41
N ALA A 193 7.13 0.40 -11.32
CA ALA A 193 7.39 -0.18 -10.00
C ALA A 193 6.24 -1.10 -9.56
N SER A 194 4.99 -0.68 -9.80
CA SER A 194 3.79 -1.46 -9.49
C SER A 194 3.70 -2.74 -10.31
N MET A 195 4.03 -2.68 -11.61
CA MET A 195 4.09 -3.86 -12.47
C MET A 195 5.20 -4.82 -12.04
N CYS A 196 6.39 -4.30 -11.69
CA CYS A 196 7.47 -5.12 -11.16
C CYS A 196 7.08 -5.82 -9.85
N TYR A 197 6.41 -5.09 -8.94
CA TYR A 197 5.91 -5.66 -7.69
C TYR A 197 4.93 -6.81 -7.93
N VAL A 198 3.93 -6.62 -8.79
CA VAL A 198 2.99 -7.68 -9.17
C VAL A 198 3.70 -8.88 -9.80
N TYR A 199 4.68 -8.64 -10.68
CA TYR A 199 5.48 -9.70 -11.27
C TYR A 199 6.22 -10.52 -10.20
N ILE A 200 6.82 -9.85 -9.21
CA ILE A 200 7.51 -10.50 -8.08
C ILE A 200 6.51 -11.32 -7.24
N CYS A 201 5.38 -10.73 -6.83
CA CYS A 201 4.35 -11.40 -6.05
C CYS A 201 3.80 -12.66 -6.73
N LEU A 202 3.70 -12.64 -8.07
CA LEU A 202 3.24 -13.76 -8.88
C LEU A 202 4.38 -14.66 -9.37
N LYS A 203 5.57 -14.56 -8.75
CA LYS A 203 6.75 -15.39 -9.03
C LYS A 203 7.12 -15.44 -10.51
N GLY A 204 6.99 -14.30 -11.18
CA GLY A 204 7.28 -14.13 -12.60
C GLY A 204 6.25 -14.72 -13.58
N ASN A 205 5.10 -15.19 -13.09
CA ASN A 205 4.10 -15.90 -13.92
C ASN A 205 2.70 -15.26 -13.85
N PRO A 206 2.53 -13.97 -14.21
CA PRO A 206 1.25 -13.29 -14.10
C PRO A 206 0.16 -13.89 -14.99
N GLN A 207 0.50 -14.37 -16.19
CA GLN A 207 -0.49 -14.99 -17.08
C GLN A 207 -1.08 -16.28 -16.50
N LEU A 208 -0.23 -17.12 -15.89
CA LEU A 208 -0.66 -18.35 -15.22
C LEU A 208 -1.65 -18.06 -14.08
N SER A 209 -1.43 -16.95 -13.37
CA SER A 209 -2.26 -16.56 -12.23
C SER A 209 -3.60 -15.93 -12.63
N CYS A 210 -3.68 -15.32 -13.81
CA CYS A 210 -4.80 -14.45 -14.20
C CYS A 210 -5.65 -14.97 -15.37
N ASN A 211 -5.05 -15.68 -16.34
CA ASN A 211 -5.75 -16.02 -17.58
C ASN A 211 -6.91 -16.98 -17.30
N LYS A 212 -8.09 -16.65 -17.85
CA LYS A 212 -9.36 -17.38 -17.63
C LYS A 212 -9.85 -17.36 -16.17
N VAL A 213 -9.25 -16.54 -15.30
CA VAL A 213 -9.67 -16.38 -13.89
C VAL A 213 -10.50 -15.10 -13.75
N ARG A 214 -11.80 -15.25 -13.49
CA ARG A 214 -12.74 -14.11 -13.34
C ARG A 214 -12.69 -13.42 -11.98
N ASN A 215 -12.43 -14.17 -10.91
CA ASN A 215 -12.38 -13.59 -9.57
C ASN A 215 -10.98 -13.07 -9.25
N THR A 216 -10.87 -11.99 -8.48
CA THR A 216 -9.59 -11.36 -8.11
C THR A 216 -8.99 -11.88 -6.80
N ASN A 217 -9.67 -12.80 -6.10
CA ASN A 217 -9.33 -13.15 -4.72
C ASN A 217 -7.91 -13.71 -4.56
N SER A 218 -7.48 -14.63 -5.42
CA SER A 218 -6.12 -15.19 -5.37
C SER A 218 -5.06 -14.14 -5.69
N PHE A 219 -5.31 -13.32 -6.71
CA PHE A 219 -4.45 -12.21 -7.09
C PHE A 219 -4.30 -11.19 -5.95
N SER A 220 -5.42 -10.73 -5.38
CA SER A 220 -5.43 -9.78 -4.27
C SER A 220 -4.77 -10.35 -3.01
N LYS A 221 -4.86 -11.66 -2.75
CA LYS A 221 -4.11 -12.30 -1.66
C LYS A 221 -2.60 -12.34 -1.89
N ALA A 222 -2.16 -12.46 -3.15
CA ALA A 222 -0.75 -12.50 -3.50
C ALA A 222 -0.11 -11.10 -3.54
N VAL A 223 -0.85 -10.11 -4.03
CA VAL A 223 -0.35 -8.74 -4.25
C VAL A 223 -0.64 -7.83 -3.06
N GLY A 224 -1.84 -7.92 -2.50
CA GLY A 224 -2.30 -7.03 -1.42
C GLY A 224 -1.68 -7.41 -0.08
N LYS A 225 -1.33 -6.39 0.72
CA LYS A 225 -0.96 -6.61 2.12
C LYS A 225 -2.21 -6.77 2.97
N ASN A 226 -2.69 -8.00 3.14
CA ASN A 226 -3.82 -8.37 4.00
C ASN A 226 -5.04 -7.45 3.86
N ILE A 227 -5.72 -7.52 2.71
CA ILE A 227 -7.13 -7.11 2.63
C ILE A 227 -7.94 -8.12 3.46
N LYS A 228 -8.04 -7.91 4.78
CA LYS A 228 -9.21 -8.39 5.51
C LYS A 228 -10.35 -7.49 5.06
N LYS A 229 -11.20 -8.04 4.17
CA LYS A 229 -12.48 -7.48 3.70
C LYS A 229 -13.03 -6.43 4.68
N ILE A 230 -12.98 -5.16 4.30
CA ILE A 230 -13.98 -4.21 4.79
C ILE A 230 -15.19 -4.43 3.88
N ASN A 231 -15.98 -5.47 4.17
CA ASN A 231 -17.34 -5.56 3.65
C ASN A 231 -18.29 -5.49 4.85
N GLN A 232 -19.19 -4.50 4.77
CA GLN A 232 -20.46 -4.34 5.50
C GLN A 232 -20.39 -4.07 7.01
N VAL A 233 -20.51 -2.79 7.39
CA VAL A 233 -21.63 -2.15 8.12
C VAL A 233 -21.43 -0.65 7.83
N VAL A 234 -22.27 0.04 7.05
CA VAL A 234 -23.54 0.63 7.48
C VAL A 234 -24.47 0.69 6.27
N GLY A 235 -25.48 -0.18 6.25
CA GLY A 235 -26.69 0.06 5.48
C GLY A 235 -27.55 1.06 6.23
N ASN A 236 -28.07 2.04 5.49
CA ASN A 236 -29.11 2.97 5.90
C ASN A 236 -30.29 2.28 6.60
N GLU A 237 -30.55 2.61 7.85
CA GLU A 237 -31.91 2.67 8.40
C GLU A 237 -31.99 3.88 9.34
N ASN A 238 -32.55 4.97 8.81
CA ASN A 238 -33.42 5.92 9.51
C ASN A 238 -33.90 6.94 8.48
N LYS A 239 -34.85 6.51 7.64
CA LYS A 239 -35.80 7.43 7.03
C LYS A 239 -36.92 7.64 8.04
N THR A 240 -36.93 8.78 8.70
CA THR A 240 -38.11 9.29 9.39
C THR A 240 -39.19 9.58 8.33
N PRO A 241 -40.44 9.10 8.48
CA PRO A 241 -41.51 9.47 7.56
C PRO A 241 -41.90 10.94 7.80
N LEU A 242 -42.10 11.65 6.69
CA LEU A 242 -42.85 12.89 6.66
C LEU A 242 -44.28 12.63 7.12
N THR A 243 -44.73 13.41 8.09
CA THR A 243 -46.11 13.86 8.27
C THR A 243 -46.07 15.35 8.55
#